data_AF-A0A7D9LT48-F1
#
_entry.id   AF-A0A7D9LT48-F1
#
_cell.length_a   1.000
_cell.length_b   1.000
_cell.length_c   1.000
_cell.angle_alpha   90.00
_cell.angle_beta   90.00
_cell.angle_gamma   90.00
#
_symmetry.space_group_name_H-M   'P 1'
#
loop_
_entity.id
_entity.type
_entity.pdbx_description
1 polymer ?
#
loop_
_entity_poly.entity_id
_entity_poly.type
_entity_poly.pdbx_seq_one_letter_code
_entity_poly.pdbx_strand_id
1 'polypeptide(L)'
;IKRAQSQNNNNTDYGRHTSASSSGYAGSGENTSFAFIPTKLRRDLIELLDRNITGRDNWKMLAEHLGYKLQYIQWLDEPRIQSPTERLLMRWEIDVTESPEDALRNLEKILRKIERHDAATKIQVHLNECSIGKETTV
;
A
#
# COMPACT_ATOMS: atom_id res chain seq x y z
N ILE A 1 -25.76 -59.29 18.38
CA ILE A 1 -26.64 -59.69 17.25
C ILE A 1 -28.08 -59.32 17.62
N LYS A 2 -28.87 -58.81 16.65
CA LYS A 2 -30.28 -58.34 16.66
C LYS A 2 -30.39 -56.80 16.82
N ARG A 3 -30.61 -56.02 15.74
CA ARG A 3 -31.87 -55.77 14.97
C ARG A 3 -33.03 -55.36 15.90
N ALA A 4 -33.90 -54.41 15.62
CA ALA A 4 -34.08 -53.32 14.64
C ALA A 4 -35.46 -52.69 15.00
N GLN A 5 -35.83 -51.58 14.33
CA GLN A 5 -37.21 -51.06 14.15
C GLN A 5 -37.83 -50.30 15.35
N SER A 6 -38.65 -49.26 15.18
CA SER A 6 -39.12 -48.45 14.04
C SER A 6 -40.01 -47.32 14.62
N GLN A 7 -40.07 -46.16 13.92
CA GLN A 7 -41.18 -45.19 13.82
C GLN A 7 -41.82 -44.56 15.08
N ASN A 8 -41.92 -43.22 15.17
CA ASN A 8 -43.07 -42.46 14.62
C ASN A 8 -43.02 -40.95 14.97
N ASN A 9 -43.25 -40.13 13.93
CA ASN A 9 -44.09 -38.93 13.85
C ASN A 9 -44.31 -38.01 15.08
N ASN A 10 -44.07 -36.69 14.90
CA ASN A 10 -45.13 -35.71 14.61
C ASN A 10 -44.62 -34.26 14.67
N ASN A 11 -45.07 -33.48 13.68
CA ASN A 11 -44.99 -32.02 13.62
C ASN A 11 -45.53 -31.36 14.88
N THR A 12 -44.96 -30.22 15.27
CA THR A 12 -45.77 -29.06 15.69
C THR A 12 -44.97 -27.76 15.58
N ASP A 13 -45.49 -26.93 14.67
CA ASP A 13 -45.28 -25.50 14.53
C ASP A 13 -45.60 -24.75 15.84
N TYR A 14 -44.65 -23.97 16.34
CA TYR A 14 -44.90 -22.87 17.27
C TYR A 14 -43.91 -21.73 17.03
N GLY A 15 -44.36 -20.71 16.30
CA GLY A 15 -44.45 -19.34 16.81
C GLY A 15 -43.23 -18.69 17.49
N ARG A 16 -42.70 -17.69 16.77
CA ARG A 16 -42.51 -16.29 17.21
C ARG A 16 -41.40 -15.93 18.22
N HIS A 17 -40.63 -14.93 17.78
CA HIS A 17 -39.83 -13.93 18.52
C HIS A 17 -38.45 -14.35 19.04
N THR A 18 -37.40 -13.81 18.42
CA THR A 18 -36.35 -13.08 19.16
C THR A 18 -35.71 -12.05 18.23
N SER A 19 -36.02 -10.78 18.47
CA SER A 19 -35.30 -9.64 17.94
C SER A 19 -33.86 -9.68 18.45
N ALA A 20 -32.93 -10.11 17.61
CA ALA A 20 -31.51 -9.96 17.88
C ALA A 20 -31.10 -8.50 17.60
N SER A 21 -31.31 -7.63 18.57
CA SER A 21 -30.49 -6.42 18.70
C SER A 21 -29.10 -6.88 19.13
N SER A 22 -28.17 -6.97 18.18
CA SER A 22 -26.75 -7.11 18.51
C SER A 22 -26.09 -5.75 18.37
N SER A 23 -25.73 -5.21 19.52
CA SER A 23 -24.89 -4.04 19.69
C SER A 23 -23.52 -4.22 19.04
N GLY A 24 -22.91 -3.10 18.68
CA GLY A 24 -21.52 -2.86 19.05
C GLY A 24 -20.48 -3.05 17.96
N TYR A 25 -19.95 -1.91 17.53
CA TYR A 25 -18.58 -1.70 17.07
C TYR A 25 -18.12 -2.49 15.84
N ALA A 26 -18.31 -1.91 14.67
CA ALA A 26 -17.22 -1.83 13.71
C ALA A 26 -16.70 -0.39 13.78
N GLY A 27 -15.84 -0.13 14.75
CA GLY A 27 -14.96 1.03 14.68
C GLY A 27 -14.16 0.87 13.40
N SER A 28 -14.53 1.64 12.37
CA SER A 28 -13.65 1.93 11.25
C SER A 28 -12.55 2.80 11.85
N GLY A 29 -11.62 2.16 12.56
CA GLY A 29 -10.26 2.64 12.75
C GLY A 29 -9.62 2.62 11.38
N GLU A 30 -10.11 3.50 10.51
CA GLU A 30 -9.43 3.89 9.30
C GLU A 30 -8.20 4.60 9.82
N ASN A 31 -7.15 3.81 10.04
CA ASN A 31 -5.81 4.31 10.01
C ASN A 31 -5.63 4.81 8.57
N THR A 32 -6.22 5.97 8.27
CA THR A 32 -5.91 6.79 7.11
C THR A 32 -4.48 7.25 7.36
N SER A 33 -3.54 6.32 7.19
CA SER A 33 -2.16 6.67 6.93
C SER A 33 -2.28 7.63 5.76
N PHE A 34 -2.09 8.92 6.02
CA PHE A 34 -2.20 9.95 5.02
C PHE A 34 -1.11 9.65 4.00
N ALA A 35 -1.49 8.89 2.97
CA ALA A 35 -0.63 8.59 1.85
C ALA A 35 -0.33 9.93 1.18
N PHE A 36 0.84 10.47 1.47
CA PHE A 36 1.21 11.79 0.99
C PHE A 36 1.75 11.72 -0.43
N ILE A 37 2.15 10.54 -0.93
CA ILE A 37 2.46 10.32 -2.33
C ILE A 37 1.15 10.22 -3.11
N PRO A 38 0.83 11.17 -4.00
CA PRO A 38 -0.44 11.14 -4.69
C PRO A 38 -0.53 9.96 -5.65
N THR A 39 -1.74 9.44 -5.83
CA THR A 39 -2.01 8.21 -6.58
C THR A 39 -1.40 8.22 -7.99
N LYS A 40 -1.39 9.37 -8.67
CA LYS A 40 -0.78 9.51 -10.00
C LYS A 40 0.73 9.31 -9.94
N LEU A 41 1.42 10.01 -9.03
CA LEU A 41 2.86 9.87 -8.85
C LEU A 41 3.23 8.45 -8.42
N ARG A 42 2.46 7.84 -7.52
CA ARG A 42 2.67 6.46 -7.09
C ARG A 42 2.63 5.49 -8.27
N ARG A 43 1.61 5.59 -9.13
CA ARG A 43 1.49 4.74 -10.32
C ARG A 43 2.67 4.90 -11.27
N ASP A 44 3.08 6.14 -11.53
CA ASP A 44 4.25 6.44 -12.36
C ASP A 44 5.52 5.81 -11.78
N LEU A 45 5.74 5.91 -10.46
CA LEU A 45 6.89 5.30 -9.79
C LEU A 45 6.86 3.77 -9.84
N ILE A 46 5.70 3.16 -9.62
CA ILE A 46 5.49 1.71 -9.74
C ILE A 46 5.86 1.24 -11.15
N GLU A 47 5.31 1.89 -12.18
CA GLU A 47 5.55 1.49 -13.57
C GLU A 47 7.03 1.58 -13.96
N LEU A 48 7.74 2.58 -13.43
CA LEU A 48 9.16 2.78 -13.71
C LEU A 48 10.04 1.79 -12.94
N LEU A 49 9.78 1.58 -11.65
CA LEU A 49 10.71 0.87 -10.75
C LEU A 49 10.43 -0.64 -10.62
N ASP A 50 9.21 -1.10 -10.89
CA ASP A 50 8.89 -2.54 -10.93
C ASP A 50 9.39 -3.21 -12.22
N ARG A 51 9.69 -2.43 -13.26
CA ARG A 51 10.32 -2.95 -14.47
C ARG A 51 11.75 -3.38 -14.18
N ASN A 52 11.97 -4.69 -14.11
CA ASN A 52 13.31 -5.24 -14.05
C ASN A 52 13.99 -5.10 -15.42
N ILE A 53 14.77 -4.04 -15.59
CA ILE A 53 15.56 -3.80 -16.80
C ILE A 53 16.98 -4.24 -16.49
N THR A 54 17.50 -5.23 -17.22
CA THR A 54 18.86 -5.73 -17.05
C THR A 54 19.86 -4.57 -17.13
N GLY A 55 20.68 -4.40 -16.09
CA GLY A 55 21.69 -3.34 -16.03
C GLY A 55 21.15 -1.96 -15.64
N ARG A 56 19.90 -1.84 -15.18
CA ARG A 56 19.41 -0.65 -14.48
C ARG A 56 19.07 -0.96 -13.04
N ASP A 57 19.19 0.06 -12.21
CA ASP A 57 18.80 0.01 -10.82
C ASP A 57 17.27 0.01 -10.69
N ASN A 58 16.77 -0.89 -9.84
CA ASN A 58 15.34 -1.14 -9.66
C ASN A 58 14.90 -0.73 -8.26
N TRP A 59 13.65 -1.08 -7.91
CA TRP A 59 13.12 -0.95 -6.55
C TRP A 59 14.02 -1.55 -5.44
N LYS A 60 14.83 -2.57 -5.75
CA LYS A 60 15.78 -3.19 -4.81
C LYS A 60 16.86 -2.21 -4.37
N MET A 61 17.51 -1.54 -5.32
CA MET A 61 18.54 -0.54 -5.05
C MET A 61 17.94 0.66 -4.30
N LEU A 62 16.73 1.06 -4.67
CA LEU A 62 15.99 2.07 -3.91
C LEU A 62 15.78 1.64 -2.45
N ALA A 63 15.34 0.40 -2.20
CA ALA A 63 15.13 -0.10 -0.85
C ALA A 63 16.43 -0.13 -0.02
N GLU A 64 17.55 -0.51 -0.63
CA GLU A 64 18.86 -0.47 0.04
C GLU A 64 19.25 0.97 0.42
N HIS A 65 19.08 1.93 -0.49
CA HIS A 65 19.38 3.33 -0.22
C HIS A 65 18.43 4.00 0.79
N LEU A 66 17.20 3.51 0.90
CA LEU A 66 16.26 3.88 1.95
C LEU A 66 16.60 3.24 3.31
N GLY A 67 17.62 2.37 3.36
CA GLY A 67 18.11 1.75 4.59
C GLY A 67 17.37 0.47 4.99
N TYR A 68 16.55 -0.10 4.09
CA TYR A 68 15.88 -1.36 4.38
C TYR A 68 16.85 -2.54 4.35
N LYS A 69 16.68 -3.46 5.30
CA LYS A 69 17.52 -4.66 5.41
C LYS A 69 17.26 -5.62 4.26
N LEU A 70 18.29 -6.38 3.88
CA LEU A 70 18.22 -7.41 2.83
C LEU A 70 17.05 -8.39 3.02
N GLN A 71 16.73 -8.76 4.25
CA GLN A 71 15.59 -9.65 4.57
C GLN A 71 14.24 -9.08 4.09
N TYR A 72 14.04 -7.77 4.25
CA TYR A 72 12.82 -7.11 3.78
C TYR A 72 12.79 -7.02 2.25
N ILE A 73 13.94 -6.75 1.63
CA ILE A 73 14.09 -6.72 0.17
C ILE A 73 13.80 -8.10 -0.43
N GLN A 74 14.32 -9.17 0.18
CA GLN A 74 14.04 -10.54 -0.24
C GLN A 74 12.56 -10.90 -0.07
N TRP A 75 11.92 -10.47 1.02
CA TRP A 75 10.49 -10.67 1.22
C TRP A 75 9.65 -9.94 0.15
N LEU A 76 10.04 -8.72 -0.25
CA LEU A 76 9.40 -7.99 -1.33
C LEU A 76 9.58 -8.64 -2.71
N ASP A 77 10.64 -9.42 -2.90
CA ASP A 77 10.96 -10.12 -4.16
C ASP A 77 10.17 -11.43 -4.33
N GLU A 78 9.37 -11.81 -3.34
CA GLU A 78 8.60 -13.05 -3.41
C GLU A 78 7.50 -12.97 -4.49
N PRO A 79 7.24 -14.05 -5.26
CA PRO A 79 6.29 -14.04 -6.39
C PRO A 79 4.85 -13.67 -6.01
N ARG A 80 4.48 -13.80 -4.74
CA ARG A 80 3.15 -13.42 -4.22
C ARG A 80 2.97 -11.91 -4.08
N ILE A 81 4.05 -11.13 -4.16
CA ILE A 81 4.02 -9.67 -4.05
C ILE A 81 3.83 -9.08 -5.45
N GLN A 82 2.65 -8.52 -5.68
CA GLN A 82 2.24 -8.04 -7.01
C GLN A 82 2.96 -6.75 -7.44
N SER A 83 3.28 -5.86 -6.50
CA SER A 83 4.09 -4.65 -6.73
C SER A 83 5.03 -4.41 -5.56
N PRO A 84 6.31 -4.82 -5.69
CA PRO A 84 7.34 -4.55 -4.69
C PRO A 84 7.50 -3.04 -4.44
N THR A 85 7.47 -2.22 -5.48
CA THR A 85 7.56 -0.76 -5.36
C THR A 85 6.40 -0.19 -4.56
N GLU A 86 5.16 -0.63 -4.81
CA GLU A 86 4.01 -0.12 -4.06
C GLU A 86 4.15 -0.40 -2.56
N ARG A 87 4.53 -1.63 -2.20
CA ARG A 87 4.73 -2.04 -0.81
C ARG A 87 5.88 -1.27 -0.15
N LEU A 88 6.97 -1.07 -0.88
CA LEU A 88 8.12 -0.27 -0.43
C LEU A 88 7.70 1.18 -0.16
N LEU A 89 6.98 1.81 -1.09
CA LEU A 89 6.52 3.19 -0.94
C LEU A 89 5.53 3.34 0.22
N MET A 90 4.57 2.42 0.36
CA MET A 90 3.65 2.41 1.51
C MET A 90 4.39 2.29 2.83
N ARG A 91 5.40 1.40 2.91
CA ARG A 91 6.20 1.23 4.11
C ARG A 91 7.01 2.49 4.40
N TRP A 92 7.61 3.06 3.38
CA TRP A 92 8.40 4.28 3.49
C TRP A 92 7.57 5.48 3.94
N GLU A 93 6.34 5.65 3.44
CA GLU A 93 5.43 6.70 3.92
C GLU A 93 5.11 6.59 5.41
N ILE A 94 5.10 5.37 5.97
CA ILE A 94 4.88 5.14 7.41
C ILE A 94 6.15 5.43 8.22
N ASP A 95 7.32 5.09 7.67
CA ASP A 95 8.60 5.20 8.38
C ASP A 95 9.18 6.64 8.34
N VAL A 96 8.74 7.48 7.39
CA VAL A 96 9.16 8.88 7.28
C VAL A 96 8.52 9.74 8.38
N THR A 97 9.35 10.55 9.03
CA THR A 97 8.94 11.54 10.04
C THR A 97 9.02 12.99 9.56
N GLU A 98 9.59 13.19 8.38
CA GLU A 98 9.79 14.50 7.74
C GLU A 98 8.49 15.03 7.13
N SER A 99 8.49 16.30 6.73
CA SER A 99 7.37 16.85 5.96
C SER A 99 7.23 16.11 4.61
N PRO A 100 6.02 15.94 4.07
CA PRO A 100 5.82 15.29 2.77
C PRO A 100 6.68 15.87 1.64
N GLU A 101 6.86 17.19 1.61
CA GLU A 101 7.67 17.85 0.59
C GLU A 101 9.17 17.52 0.76
N ASP A 102 9.69 17.55 1.99
CA ASP A 102 11.09 17.22 2.27
C ASP A 102 11.37 15.74 2.00
N ALA A 103 10.45 14.87 2.38
CA ALA A 103 10.52 13.43 2.13
C ALA A 103 10.59 13.14 0.62
N LEU A 104 9.71 13.78 -0.18
CA LEU A 104 9.73 13.66 -1.63
C LEU A 104 11.03 14.21 -2.24
N ARG A 105 11.57 15.33 -1.73
CA ARG A 105 12.87 15.86 -2.16
C ARG A 105 14.01 14.90 -1.81
N ASN A 106 13.95 14.24 -0.66
CA ASN A 106 14.92 13.24 -0.28
C ASN A 106 14.83 12.00 -1.19
N LEU A 107 13.62 11.53 -1.47
CA LEU A 107 13.37 10.43 -2.41
C LEU A 107 13.87 10.77 -3.81
N GLU A 108 13.65 11.99 -4.30
CA GLU A 108 14.19 12.47 -5.58
C GLU A 108 15.72 12.38 -5.62
N LYS A 109 16.40 12.86 -4.56
CA LYS A 109 17.86 12.79 -4.45
C LYS A 109 18.36 11.35 -4.47
N ILE A 110 17.67 10.44 -3.77
CA ILE A 110 18.03 9.02 -3.76
C ILE A 110 17.85 8.40 -5.15
N LEU A 111 16.73 8.69 -5.83
CA LEU A 111 16.48 8.21 -7.19
C LEU A 111 17.53 8.72 -8.19
N ARG A 112 18.03 9.95 -8.04
CA ARG A 112 19.16 10.46 -8.84
C ARG A 112 20.47 9.73 -8.55
N LYS A 113 20.71 9.31 -7.30
CA LYS A 113 21.93 8.58 -6.91
C LYS A 113 21.97 7.18 -7.51
N ILE A 114 20.83 6.52 -7.65
CA ILE A 114 20.71 5.21 -8.33
C ILE A 114 20.49 5.35 -9.84
N GLU A 115 20.86 6.50 -10.43
CA GLU A 115 20.76 6.80 -11.87
C GLU A 115 19.33 6.67 -12.47
N ARG A 116 18.29 6.61 -11.63
CA ARG A 116 16.87 6.58 -12.02
C ARG A 116 16.32 8.00 -12.21
N HIS A 117 16.94 8.71 -13.14
CA HIS A 117 16.56 10.08 -13.51
C HIS A 117 15.13 10.17 -14.05
N ASP A 118 14.63 9.11 -14.68
CA ASP A 118 13.24 8.99 -15.14
C ASP A 118 12.24 9.13 -13.98
N ALA A 119 12.42 8.33 -12.92
CA ALA A 119 11.58 8.36 -11.74
C ALA A 119 11.77 9.67 -10.94
N ALA A 120 13.02 10.16 -10.82
CA ALA A 120 13.30 11.44 -10.17
C ALA A 120 12.59 12.62 -10.86
N THR A 121 12.56 12.63 -12.20
CA THR A 121 11.88 13.68 -12.98
C THR A 121 10.38 13.70 -12.67
N LYS A 122 9.73 12.55 -12.48
CA LYS A 122 8.30 12.48 -12.11
C LYS A 122 8.03 13.13 -10.75
N ILE A 123 8.89 12.90 -9.77
CA ILE A 123 8.77 13.55 -8.45
C ILE A 123 8.97 15.05 -8.59
N GLN A 124 9.97 15.49 -9.36
CA GLN A 124 10.25 16.91 -9.55
C GLN A 124 9.09 17.65 -10.24
N VAL A 125 8.51 17.05 -11.29
CA VAL A 125 7.31 17.60 -11.95
C VAL A 125 6.17 17.74 -10.95
N HIS A 126 5.95 16.73 -10.12
CA HIS A 126 4.91 16.77 -9.10
C HIS A 126 5.12 17.89 -8.06
N LEU A 127 6.35 18.06 -7.57
CA LEU A 127 6.69 19.15 -6.64
C LEU A 127 6.49 20.54 -7.26
N ASN A 128 6.79 20.69 -8.55
CA ASN A 128 6.56 21.94 -9.28
C ASN A 128 5.07 22.22 -9.49
N GLU A 129 4.27 21.22 -9.88
CA GLU A 129 2.81 21.34 -10.02
C GLU A 129 2.16 21.77 -8.69
N CYS A 130 2.61 21.21 -7.55
CA CYS A 130 2.13 21.62 -6.22
C CYS A 130 2.53 23.06 -5.83
N SER A 131 3.59 23.61 -6.42
CA SER A 131 4.04 24.98 -6.15
C SER A 131 3.24 26.01 -6.96
N ILE A 132 2.86 25.67 -8.20
CA ILE A 132 2.16 26.58 -9.13
C ILE A 132 0.70 26.86 -8.70
N GLY A 133 0.06 25.93 -7.98
CA GLY A 133 -1.31 26.13 -7.48
C GLY A 133 -1.48 27.20 -6.39
N LYS A 134 -0.39 27.79 -5.89
CA LYS A 134 -0.42 28.80 -4.82
C LYS A 134 -0.37 30.26 -5.31
N GLU A 135 -0.18 30.49 -6.62
CA GLU A 135 0.06 31.85 -7.18
C GLU A 135 -1.08 32.45 -8.00
N THR A 136 -2.23 31.79 -8.16
CA THR A 136 -3.36 32.34 -8.94
C THR A 136 -4.50 32.81 -8.04
N THR A 137 -4.27 33.91 -7.32
CA THR A 137 -5.35 34.76 -6.80
C THR A 137 -4.89 36.21 -6.89
N VAL A 138 -5.06 36.80 -8.08
CA VAL A 138 -5.03 38.25 -8.29
C VAL A 138 -6.27 38.61 -9.10
#